data_AF-A0A7Y2DPP4-F1
#
_entry.id   AF-A0A7Y2DPP4-F1
#
_cell.length_a   1.000
_cell.length_b   1.000
_cell.length_c   1.000
_cell.angle_alpha   90.00
_cell.angle_beta   90.00
_cell.angle_gamma   90.00
#
_symmetry.space_group_name_H-M   'P 1'
#
loop_
_entity.id
_entity.type
_entity.pdbx_description
1 polymer ?
#
loop_
_entity_poly.entity_id
_entity_poly.type
_entity_poly.pdbx_seq_one_letter_code
_entity_poly.pdbx_strand_id
1 'polypeptide(L)' 'MEFDCPRCHEPATGRLYGPCPTCAEQLRAAIIGERDDSAVAPEFEPKMNVTPNAVALKDD' A
#
# COMPACT_ATOMS: atom_id res chain seq x y z
N MET A 1 0.74 19.94 -7.15
CA MET A 1 0.04 19.28 -8.26
C MET A 1 -1.45 19.33 -7.96
N GLU A 2 -2.26 19.71 -8.93
CA GLU A 2 -3.73 19.68 -8.84
C GLU A 2 -4.24 18.36 -9.42
N PHE A 3 -5.23 17.75 -8.77
CA PHE A 3 -5.85 16.49 -9.18
C PHE A 3 -7.22 16.33 -8.53
N ASP A 4 -8.06 15.47 -9.10
CA ASP A 4 -9.32 15.08 -8.45
C ASP A 4 -9.08 13.98 -7.42
N CYS A 5 -9.60 14.18 -6.21
CA CYS A 5 -9.47 13.22 -5.13
C CYS A 5 -10.09 11.86 -5.55
N PRO A 6 -9.35 10.73 -5.47
CA PRO A 6 -9.87 9.42 -5.86
C PRO A 6 -11.00 8.89 -4.97
N ARG A 7 -11.31 9.56 -3.85
CA ARG A 7 -12.35 9.14 -2.89
C ARG A 7 -13.62 9.99 -2.99
N CYS A 8 -13.49 11.32 -3.00
CA CYS A 8 -14.64 12.23 -3.04
C CYS A 8 -14.83 12.95 -4.38
N HIS A 9 -13.90 12.78 -5.34
CA HIS A 9 -13.90 13.42 -6.65
C HIS A 9 -13.87 14.97 -6.63
N GLU A 10 -13.56 15.56 -5.49
CA GLU A 10 -13.36 17.02 -5.38
C GLU A 10 -11.95 17.43 -5.83
N PRO A 11 -11.79 18.65 -6.37
CA PRO A 11 -10.49 19.20 -6.71
C PRO A 11 -9.59 19.29 -5.47
N ALA A 12 -8.36 18.79 -5.58
CA ALA A 12 -7.39 18.79 -4.50
C ALA A 12 -5.99 19.18 -5.00
N THR A 13 -5.21 19.77 -4.10
CA THR A 13 -3.81 20.13 -4.36
C THR A 13 -2.90 19.40 -3.40
N GLY A 14 -1.88 18.73 -3.92
CA GLY A 14 -0.95 17.94 -3.12
C GLY A 14 0.43 17.80 -3.74
N ARG A 15 1.37 17.32 -2.92
CA ARG A 15 2.72 16.94 -3.36
C ARG A 15 2.72 15.61 -4.12
N LEU A 16 1.81 14.71 -3.77
CA LEU A 16 1.63 13.39 -4.35
C LEU A 16 0.14 13.20 -4.67
N TYR A 17 -0.15 12.38 -5.66
CA TYR A 17 -1.51 11.95 -5.96
C TYR A 17 -2.04 11.04 -4.84
N GLY A 18 -3.28 11.28 -4.39
CA GLY A 18 -3.89 10.48 -3.32
C GLY A 18 -5.18 11.11 -2.77
N PRO A 19 -5.73 10.57 -1.67
CA PRO A 19 -6.88 11.16 -1.00
C PRO A 19 -6.61 12.61 -0.56
N CYS A 20 -7.61 13.48 -0.70
CA CYS A 20 -7.51 14.86 -0.18
C CYS A 20 -7.35 14.87 1.35
N PRO A 21 -6.86 15.97 1.95
CA PRO A 21 -6.62 16.06 3.39
C PRO A 21 -7.83 15.68 4.24
N THR A 22 -9.02 16.16 3.88
CA THR A 22 -10.29 15.85 4.55
C THR A 22 -10.61 14.36 4.52
N CYS A 23 -10.48 13.73 3.34
CA CYS A 23 -10.71 12.29 3.19
C CYS A 23 -9.71 11.45 3.99
N ALA A 24 -8.44 11.89 4.03
CA ALA A 24 -7.40 11.21 4.79
C ALA A 24 -7.66 11.30 6.31
N GLU A 25 -8.11 12.45 6.81
CA GLU A 25 -8.49 12.63 8.22
C GLU A 25 -9.71 11.78 8.60
N GLN A 26 -10.74 11.78 7.76
CA GLN A 26 -11.91 10.92 7.97
C GLN A 26 -11.52 9.43 8.05
N LEU A 27 -10.64 8.98 7.15
CA LEU A 27 -10.15 7.60 7.16
C LEU A 27 -9.35 7.28 8.43
N ARG A 28 -8.49 8.18 8.90
CA ARG A 28 -7.74 7.98 10.15
C ARG A 28 -8.66 7.94 11.37
N ALA A 29 -9.71 8.74 11.37
CA ALA A 29 -10.69 8.75 12.46
C ALA A 29 -11.59 7.49 12.45
N ALA A 30 -11.95 6.99 11.27
CA ALA A 30 -12.84 5.83 11.11
C ALA A 30 -12.10 4.48 11.27
N ILE A 31 -10.86 4.40 10.79
CA ILE A 31 -10.04 3.19 10.84
C ILE A 31 -9.00 3.38 11.95
N ILE A 32 -9.46 3.27 13.19
CA ILE A 32 -8.56 3.12 14.34
C ILE A 32 -8.14 1.66 14.35
N GLY A 33 -6.94 1.37 13.87
CA GLY A 33 -6.35 0.05 14.02
C GLY A 33 -6.11 -0.21 15.50
N GLU A 34 -6.84 -1.15 16.10
CA GLU A 34 -6.46 -1.70 17.39
C GLU A 34 -5.16 -2.47 17.17
N ARG A 35 -4.07 -1.95 17.75
CA ARG A 35 -2.79 -2.64 17.70
C ARG A 35 -2.89 -3.82 18.65
N ASP A 36 -3.10 -5.00 18.09
CA ASP A 36 -3.00 -6.23 18.86
C ASP A 36 -1.53 -6.46 19.24
N ASP A 37 -1.15 -6.04 20.44
CA ASP A 37 0.20 -6.25 20.99
C ASP A 37 0.45 -7.74 21.32
N SER A 38 -0.59 -8.59 21.27
CA SER A 38 -0.48 -10.05 21.44
C SER A 38 -0.31 -10.80 20.12
N ALA A 39 -0.46 -10.12 18.97
CA ALA A 39 -0.18 -10.69 17.67
C ALA A 39 1.33 -10.94 17.54
N VAL A 40 1.75 -12.16 17.88
CA VAL A 40 3.05 -12.68 17.46
C VAL A 40 3.01 -12.69 15.94
N ALA A 41 3.66 -11.70 15.32
CA ALA A 41 3.88 -11.74 13.88
C ALA A 41 4.58 -13.07 13.58
N PRO A 42 4.04 -13.91 12.68
CA PRO A 42 4.75 -15.12 12.31
C PRO A 42 6.15 -14.71 11.86
N GLU A 43 7.17 -15.42 12.35
CA GLU A 43 8.55 -15.15 11.95
C GLU A 43 8.60 -15.14 10.42
N PHE A 44 9.04 -14.00 9.87
CA PHE A 44 9.15 -13.87 8.43
C PHE A 44 10.29 -14.77 7.97
N GLU A 45 9.94 -15.94 7.46
CA GLU A 45 10.87 -16.89 6.84
C GLU A 45 11.01 -16.58 5.35
N PRO A 46 12.14 -15.99 4.89
CA PRO A 46 12.33 -15.67 3.49
C PRO A 46 12.49 -16.98 2.70
N LYS A 47 11.44 -17.40 1.99
CA LYS A 47 11.53 -18.54 1.09
C LYS A 47 12.21 -18.11 -0.22
N MET A 48 13.54 -18.19 -0.25
CA MET A 48 14.35 -17.89 -1.42
C MET A 48 14.28 -19.02 -2.46
N ASN A 49 13.22 -19.07 -3.26
CA ASN A 49 13.13 -19.98 -4.42
C ASN A 49 13.73 -19.34 -5.68
N VAL A 50 14.95 -18.82 -5.58
CA VAL A 50 15.65 -18.24 -6.73
C VAL A 50 16.78 -19.18 -7.11
N THR A 51 16.72 -19.71 -8.34
CA THR A 51 17.88 -20.35 -8.96
C THR A 51 18.75 -19.25 -9.57
N PRO A 52 20.01 -19.05 -9.13
CA PRO A 52 20.90 -18.07 -9.74
C PRO A 52 21.06 -18.35 -11.23
N ASN A 53 20.92 -17.33 -12.07
CA ASN A 53 21.08 -17.40 -13.53
C ASN A 53 20.05 -18.29 -14.27
N ALA A 54 18.80 -18.38 -13.78
CA ALA A 54 17.72 -19.00 -14.54
C ALA A 54 17.41 -18.18 -15.81
N VAL A 55 17.84 -18.66 -16.97
CA VAL A 55 17.48 -18.10 -18.28
C VAL A 55 16.22 -18.80 -18.75
N ALA A 56 15.13 -18.05 -18.89
CA ALA A 56 13.90 -18.56 -19.50
C ALA A 56 14.11 -18.70 -21.01
N LEU A 57 14.46 -19.91 -21.47
CA LEU A 57 14.43 -20.26 -22.88
C LEU A 57 13.01 -20.70 -23.26
N LYS A 58 12.60 -20.41 -24.49
CA LYS A 58 11.43 -21.05 -25.08
C LYS A 58 11.89 -22.41 -25.59
N ASP A 59 11.12 -23.47 -25.33
CA ASP A 59 11.26 -24.70 -26.11
C ASP A 59 10.93 -24.36 -27.57
N ASP A 60 11.75 -24.82 -28.50
CA ASP A 60 11.71 -24.49 -29.94
C ASP A 60 10.32 -24.60 -30.57
#